data_AF-A0A2V6FXI7-F1
#
_entry.id   AF-A0A2V6FXI7-F1
#
_cell.length_a   1.000
_cell.length_b   1.000
_cell.length_c   1.000
_cell.angle_alpha   90.00
_cell.angle_beta   90.00
_cell.angle_gamma   90.00
#
_symmetry.space_group_name_H-M   'P 1'
#
loop_
_entity.id
_entity.type
_entity.pdbx_description
1 polymer ?
#
loop_
_entity_poly.entity_id
_entity_poly.type
_entity_poly.pdbx_seq_one_letter_code
_entity_poly.pdbx_strand_id
1 'polypeptide(L)'
;MTSLTAIGGNTHHGAAFTTTHWSVVLEAQGPTPAAQAALEKLCRTYWRPIYGFVRRQGSSPEEAEDLTQGFFALLLERRDLDAVRKEKGRLR
;
A
#
# COMPACT_ATOMS: atom_id res chain seq x y z
N MET A 1 11.43 -10.46 38.99
CA MET A 1 12.67 -10.78 38.26
C MET A 1 12.27 -11.17 36.85
N THR A 2 12.23 -10.20 35.94
CA THR A 2 11.88 -10.44 34.53
C THR A 2 13.17 -10.33 33.75
N SER A 3 13.80 -11.46 33.48
CA SER A 3 15.05 -11.49 32.72
C SER A 3 14.76 -11.32 31.23
N LEU A 4 15.46 -10.33 30.68
CA LEU A 4 15.74 -10.14 29.26
C LEU A 4 16.24 -11.44 28.62
N THR A 5 15.71 -11.77 27.45
CA THR A 5 16.53 -12.41 26.41
C THR A 5 16.23 -11.74 25.08
N ALA A 6 17.14 -10.87 24.66
CA ALA A 6 17.25 -10.40 23.30
C ALA A 6 18.04 -11.44 22.48
N ILE A 7 17.43 -11.96 21.42
CA ILE A 7 18.04 -12.67 20.28
C ILE A 7 16.90 -12.71 19.25
N GLY A 8 16.97 -12.17 18.04
CA GLY A 8 18.10 -11.94 17.16
C GLY A 8 17.59 -12.33 15.77
N GLY A 9 17.61 -11.38 14.83
CA GLY A 9 17.53 -11.64 13.39
C GLY A 9 16.36 -12.46 12.86
N ASN A 10 15.26 -11.79 12.50
CA ASN A 10 14.64 -12.11 11.22
C ASN A 10 14.05 -10.83 10.64
N THR A 11 14.84 -10.13 9.82
CA THR A 11 14.31 -9.19 8.85
C THR A 11 13.43 -9.99 7.89
N HIS A 12 12.19 -10.23 8.29
CA HIS A 12 11.13 -10.61 7.37
C HIS A 12 11.09 -9.48 6.35
N HIS A 13 11.69 -9.72 5.17
CA HIS A 13 11.60 -8.86 4.00
C HIS A 13 10.16 -8.88 3.44
N GLY A 14 9.17 -8.57 4.29
CA GLY A 14 7.92 -8.01 3.82
C GLY A 14 8.26 -6.65 3.24
N ALA A 15 7.94 -6.43 1.96
CA ALA A 15 8.21 -5.18 1.29
C ALA A 15 7.77 -4.02 2.19
N ALA A 16 8.72 -3.19 2.62
CA ALA A 16 8.44 -2.10 3.53
C ALA A 16 7.53 -1.09 2.82
N PHE A 17 6.63 -0.45 3.58
CA PHE A 17 5.97 0.75 3.08
C PHE A 17 7.04 1.81 2.88
N THR A 18 7.34 2.12 1.63
CA THR A 18 8.19 3.26 1.30
C THR A 18 7.35 4.52 1.38
N THR A 19 7.94 5.64 1.82
CA THR A 19 7.29 6.95 1.74
C THR A 19 7.11 7.29 0.25
N THR A 20 5.87 7.37 -0.24
CA THR A 20 5.65 8.01 -1.55
C THR A 20 5.50 9.49 -1.40
N HIS A 21 6.11 10.21 -2.34
CA HIS A 21 5.94 11.63 -2.45
C HIS A 21 4.53 11.92 -2.95
N TRP A 22 3.86 12.88 -2.32
CA TRP A 22 2.50 13.28 -2.69
C TRP A 22 2.37 13.67 -4.16
N SER A 23 3.42 14.23 -4.76
CA SER A 23 3.46 14.55 -6.18
C SER A 23 3.14 13.36 -7.08
N VAL A 24 3.60 12.16 -6.73
CA VAL A 24 3.34 10.92 -7.50
C VAL A 24 1.86 10.52 -7.42
N VAL A 25 1.24 10.75 -6.27
CA VAL A 25 -0.19 10.46 -6.06
C VAL A 25 -1.06 11.51 -6.74
N LEU A 26 -0.60 12.77 -6.82
CA LEU A 26 -1.26 13.81 -7.59
C LEU A 26 -1.12 13.59 -9.11
N GLU A 27 0.05 13.17 -9.56
CA GLU A 27 0.30 12.83 -10.97
C GLU A 27 -0.59 11.67 -11.44
N ALA A 28 -0.88 10.69 -10.57
CA ALA A 28 -1.74 9.55 -10.87
C ALA A 28 -3.23 9.88 -11.09
N GLN A 29 -3.60 11.17 -11.09
CA GLN A 29 -4.98 11.63 -11.30
C GLN A 29 -5.29 11.92 -12.77
N GLY A 30 -6.50 11.51 -13.19
CA GLY A 30 -7.02 11.81 -14.52
C GLY A 30 -6.59 10.83 -15.63
N PRO A 31 -7.03 11.04 -16.88
CA PRO A 31 -6.90 10.06 -17.96
C PRO A 31 -5.62 10.22 -18.81
N THR A 32 -4.61 10.96 -18.34
CA THR A 32 -3.40 11.20 -19.14
C THR A 32 -2.46 9.97 -19.13
N PRO A 33 -1.65 9.76 -20.18
CA PRO A 33 -0.65 8.69 -20.19
C PRO A 33 0.34 8.77 -19.00
N ALA A 34 0.71 9.99 -18.59
CA ALA A 34 1.56 10.22 -17.43
C ALA A 34 0.86 9.78 -16.12
N ALA A 35 -0.43 10.07 -15.98
CA ALA A 35 -1.22 9.64 -14.84
C ALA A 35 -1.35 8.12 -14.77
N GLN A 36 -1.58 7.47 -15.90
CA GLN A 36 -1.63 6.00 -15.96
C GLN A 36 -0.29 5.38 -15.54
N ALA A 37 0.83 5.94 -15.97
CA ALA A 37 2.16 5.47 -15.59
C ALA A 37 2.46 5.68 -14.10
N ALA A 38 2.07 6.84 -13.55
CA ALA A 38 2.20 7.13 -12.12
C ALA A 38 1.33 6.17 -11.28
N LEU A 39 0.11 5.88 -11.73
CA LEU A 39 -0.81 4.94 -11.08
C LEU A 39 -0.27 3.51 -11.12
N GLU A 40 0.24 3.05 -12.26
CA GLU A 40 0.89 1.74 -12.37
C GLU A 40 2.06 1.63 -11.39
N LYS A 41 2.90 2.67 -11.30
CA LYS A 41 4.02 2.74 -10.37
C LYS A 41 3.54 2.62 -8.92
N LEU A 42 2.45 3.29 -8.54
CA LEU A 42 1.86 3.17 -7.21
C LEU A 42 1.39 1.74 -6.93
N CYS A 43 0.64 1.14 -7.84
CA CYS A 43 0.15 -0.23 -7.70
C CYS A 43 1.30 -1.23 -7.50
N ARG A 44 2.34 -1.17 -8.35
CA ARG A 44 3.51 -2.06 -8.26
C ARG A 44 4.29 -1.87 -6.97
N THR A 45 4.44 -0.62 -6.51
CA THR A 45 5.18 -0.30 -5.29
C THR A 45 4.45 -0.79 -4.05
N TYR A 46 3.13 -0.60 -3.99
CA TYR A 46 2.35 -0.83 -2.78
C TYR A 46 1.65 -2.17 -2.69
N TRP A 47 1.60 -2.95 -3.77
CA TRP A 47 1.02 -4.30 -3.74
C TRP A 47 1.60 -5.17 -2.63
N ARG A 48 2.93 -5.37 -2.62
CA ARG A 48 3.61 -6.24 -1.66
C ARG A 48 3.49 -5.73 -0.21
N PRO A 49 3.68 -4.43 0.08
CA PRO A 49 3.45 -3.89 1.42
C PRO A 49 2.02 -4.09 1.93
N ILE A 50 1.00 -3.85 1.09
CA ILE A 50 -0.41 -4.00 1.46
C ILE A 50 -0.75 -5.47 1.69
N TYR A 51 -0.38 -6.35 0.75
CA TYR A 51 -0.54 -7.80 0.92
C TYR A 51 0.13 -8.28 2.21
N GLY A 52 1.38 -7.89 2.47
CA GLY A 52 2.09 -8.24 3.69
C GLY A 52 1.47 -7.67 4.96
N PHE A 53 0.80 -6.52 4.90
CA PHE A 53 0.03 -5.97 6.00
C PHE A 53 -1.24 -6.79 6.26
N VAL A 54 -2.00 -7.13 5.22
CA VAL A 54 -3.22 -7.96 5.34
C VAL A 54 -2.87 -9.36 5.86
N ARG A 55 -1.81 -10.00 5.34
CA ARG A 55 -1.32 -11.29 5.85
C ARG A 55 -0.95 -11.27 7.33
N ARG A 56 -0.41 -10.16 7.84
CA ARG A 56 -0.08 -10.00 9.26
C ARG A 56 -1.30 -9.80 10.16
N GLN A 57 -2.47 -9.51 9.60
CA GLN A 57 -3.73 -9.41 10.35
C GLN A 57 -4.43 -10.76 10.51
N GLY A 58 -3.85 -11.85 10.00
CA GLY A 58 -4.37 -13.21 10.17
C GLY A 58 -5.18 -13.74 8.99
N SER A 59 -5.34 -12.97 7.91
CA SER A 59 -6.00 -13.42 6.69
C SER A 59 -5.26 -14.57 6.02
N SER A 60 -6.02 -15.50 5.42
CA SER A 60 -5.46 -16.55 4.58
C SER A 60 -4.73 -15.95 3.36
N PRO A 61 -3.85 -16.71 2.68
CA PRO A 61 -3.20 -16.23 1.47
C PRO A 61 -4.18 -15.72 0.40
N GLU A 62 -5.29 -16.43 0.20
CA GLU A 62 -6.34 -16.13 -0.79
C GLU A 62 -7.13 -14.88 -0.36
N GLU A 63 -7.60 -14.83 0.89
CA GLU A 63 -8.30 -13.66 1.42
C GLU A 63 -7.43 -12.40 1.36
N ALA A 64 -6.13 -12.53 1.66
CA ALA A 64 -5.22 -11.40 1.61
C ALA A 64 -4.97 -10.91 0.18
N GLU A 65 -4.99 -11.82 -0.79
CA GLU A 65 -4.90 -11.46 -2.20
C GLU A 65 -6.18 -10.73 -2.64
N ASP A 66 -7.35 -11.28 -2.34
CA ASP A 66 -8.64 -10.69 -2.68
C ASP A 66 -8.83 -9.30 -2.05
N LEU A 67 -8.49 -9.15 -0.78
CA LEU A 67 -8.55 -7.85 -0.09
C LEU A 67 -7.58 -6.83 -0.70
N THR A 68 -6.38 -7.27 -1.10
CA THR A 68 -5.41 -6.40 -1.76
C THR A 68 -5.90 -6.00 -3.15
N GLN A 69 -6.43 -6.94 -3.93
CA GLN A 69 -7.05 -6.69 -5.23
C GLN A 69 -8.21 -5.72 -5.11
N GLY A 70 -9.15 -5.97 -4.20
CA GLY A 70 -10.33 -5.13 -3.96
C GLY A 70 -9.94 -3.71 -3.55
N PHE A 71 -8.90 -3.54 -2.74
CA PHE A 71 -8.38 -2.21 -2.41
C PHE A 71 -7.93 -1.44 -3.66
N PHE A 72 -7.13 -2.05 -4.54
CA PHE A 72 -6.68 -1.40 -5.77
C PHE A 72 -7.81 -1.22 -6.78
N ALA A 73 -8.76 -2.16 -6.88
CA ALA A 73 -9.94 -2.04 -7.72
C ALA A 73 -10.77 -0.81 -7.31
N LEU A 74 -11.05 -0.64 -6.02
CA LEU A 74 -11.77 0.53 -5.50
C LEU A 74 -10.98 1.83 -5.74
N LEU A 75 -9.66 1.80 -5.59
CA LEU A 75 -8.79 2.95 -5.89
C LEU A 75 -8.88 3.35 -7.37
N LEU A 76 -8.89 2.37 -8.27
CA LEU A 76 -8.98 2.54 -9.71
C LEU A 76 -10.37 2.98 -10.17
N GLU A 77 -11.44 2.45 -9.57
CA GLU A 77 -12.82 2.80 -9.86
C GLU A 77 -13.12 4.24 -9.46
N ARG A 78 -12.62 4.66 -8.29
CA ARG A 78 -12.91 6.01 -7.79
C ARG A 78 -12.22 7.08 -8.63
N ARG A 79 -11.15 6.78 -9.39
CA ARG A 79 -10.34 7.65 -10.30
C ARG A 79 -9.95 9.04 -9.77
N ASP A 80 -10.39 9.36 -8.58
CA ASP A 80 -10.38 10.66 -7.95
C ASP A 80 -9.82 10.44 -6.55
N LEU A 81 -8.51 10.64 -6.48
CA LEU A 81 -7.76 10.57 -5.24
C LEU A 81 -8.13 11.75 -4.32
N ASP A 82 -9.06 12.65 -4.70
CA ASP A 82 -9.64 13.64 -3.78
C ASP A 82 -10.36 12.99 -2.59
N ALA A 83 -10.85 11.76 -2.71
CA ALA A 83 -11.36 11.02 -1.55
C ALA A 83 -10.25 10.76 -0.51
N VAL A 84 -9.03 10.44 -0.98
CA VAL A 84 -7.83 10.30 -0.12
C VAL A 84 -7.47 11.64 0.52
N ARG A 85 -7.71 12.75 -0.18
CA ARG A 85 -7.54 14.12 0.31
C ARG A 85 -8.43 14.46 1.52
N LYS A 86 -9.62 13.85 1.62
CA LYS A 86 -10.60 14.09 2.70
C LYS A 86 -10.43 13.18 3.92
N GLU A 87 -10.05 11.92 3.74
CA GLU A 87 -10.12 10.93 4.83
C GLU A 87 -8.86 10.81 5.70
N LYS A 88 -7.66 11.04 5.18
CA LYS A 88 -6.44 10.79 5.96
C LYS A 88 -5.36 11.81 5.64
N GLY A 89 -5.16 12.74 6.57
CA GLY A 89 -4.04 13.67 6.55
C GLY A 89 -2.73 12.96 6.22
N ARG A 90 -2.14 13.34 5.09
CA ARG A 90 -0.79 13.03 4.59
C ARG A 90 -0.36 11.57 4.73
N LEU A 91 -0.34 10.86 3.59
CA LEU A 91 0.48 9.65 3.43
C LEU A 91 1.91 10.00 3.87
N ARG A 92 2.38 9.38 4.95
CA ARG A 92 3.72 9.56 5.54
C ARG A 92 4.47 8.24 5.41
#